data_AF-A0A6L7SS11-F1
#
_entry.id   AF-A0A6L7SS11-F1
#
_cell.length_a   1.000
_cell.length_b   1.000
_cell.length_c   1.000
_cell.angle_alpha   90.00
_cell.angle_beta   90.00
_cell.angle_gamma   90.00
#
_symmetry.space_group_name_H-M   'P 1'
#
loop_
_entity.id
_entity.type
_entity.pdbx_description
1 polymer ?
#
loop_
_entity_poly.entity_id
_entity_poly.type
_entity_poly.pdbx_seq_one_letter_code
_entity_poly.pdbx_strand_id
1 'polypeptide(L)'
;MNTEKINKALAPAVEFNRLVLSNMKTVFAMQTESLKAYAELGFKNLNDGLDIKTVEDLKTYAEGQQNVIKEVGEQVTRDLEAIGEMNAKFVEEARKLSVNK
;
A
#
# COMPACT_ATOMS: atom_id res chain seq x y z
N MET A 1 -17.29 -36.25 -22.58
CA MET A 1 -16.36 -35.78 -21.53
C MET A 1 -17.21 -35.25 -20.38
N ASN A 2 -17.08 -35.80 -19.17
CA ASN A 2 -17.93 -35.42 -18.03
C ASN A 2 -17.48 -34.05 -17.47
N THR A 3 -18.43 -33.19 -17.10
CA THR A 3 -18.25 -31.82 -16.62
C THR A 3 -17.24 -31.72 -15.46
N GLU A 4 -17.17 -32.75 -14.62
CA GLU A 4 -16.23 -32.87 -13.51
C GLU A 4 -14.75 -32.90 -13.95
N LYS A 5 -14.43 -33.56 -15.08
CA LYS A 5 -13.07 -33.57 -15.65
C LYS A 5 -12.68 -32.20 -16.21
N ILE A 6 -13.64 -31.47 -16.79
CA ILE A 6 -13.43 -30.11 -17.30
C ILE A 6 -13.15 -29.16 -16.13
N ASN A 7 -13.94 -29.24 -15.05
CA ASN A 7 -13.73 -28.43 -13.86
C ASN A 7 -12.37 -28.68 -13.21
N LYS A 8 -11.93 -29.94 -13.12
CA LYS A 8 -10.61 -30.29 -12.54
C LYS A 8 -9.45 -29.80 -13.42
N ALA A 9 -9.60 -29.82 -14.75
CA ALA A 9 -8.61 -29.29 -15.68
C ALA A 9 -8.50 -27.76 -15.66
N LEU A 10 -9.60 -27.05 -15.37
CA LEU A 10 -9.64 -25.59 -15.30
C LEU A 10 -9.30 -25.02 -13.91
N ALA A 11 -9.38 -25.83 -12.84
CA ALA A 11 -9.19 -25.38 -11.46
C ALA A 11 -7.88 -24.59 -11.24
N PRO A 12 -6.70 -25.01 -11.74
CA PRO A 12 -5.46 -24.24 -11.54
C PRO A 12 -5.51 -22.83 -12.17
N ALA A 13 -6.16 -22.69 -13.33
CA ALA A 13 -6.32 -21.39 -13.99
C ALA A 13 -7.29 -20.48 -13.21
N VAL A 14 -8.37 -21.05 -12.66
CA VAL A 14 -9.31 -20.31 -11.81
C VAL A 14 -8.63 -19.83 -10.53
N GLU A 15 -7.85 -20.67 -9.85
CA GLU A 15 -7.14 -20.27 -8.63
C GLU A 15 -6.04 -19.25 -8.90
N PHE A 16 -5.31 -19.38 -10.01
CA PHE A 16 -4.34 -18.36 -10.43
C PHE A 16 -5.01 -17.00 -10.69
N ASN A 17 -6.15 -16.98 -11.39
CA ASN A 17 -6.91 -15.74 -11.60
C ASN A 17 -7.38 -15.12 -10.29
N ARG A 18 -7.82 -15.94 -9.32
CA ARG A 18 -8.17 -15.46 -7.97
C ARG A 18 -6.98 -14.85 -7.25
N LEU A 19 -5.81 -15.48 -7.33
CA LEU A 19 -4.58 -14.95 -6.75
C LEU A 19 -4.24 -13.57 -7.32
N VAL A 20 -4.28 -13.42 -8.66
CA VAL A 20 -4.02 -12.13 -9.32
C VAL A 20 -5.03 -11.06 -8.89
N LEU A 21 -6.32 -11.38 -8.88
CA LEU A 21 -7.37 -10.45 -8.44
C LEU A 21 -7.21 -10.05 -6.97
N SER A 22 -6.83 -10.99 -6.11
CA SER A 22 -6.54 -10.72 -4.70
C SER A 22 -5.37 -9.74 -4.55
N ASN A 23 -4.28 -9.96 -5.29
CA ASN A 23 -3.14 -9.05 -5.31
C ASN A 23 -3.50 -7.66 -5.81
N MET A 24 -4.31 -7.55 -6.88
CA MET A 24 -4.79 -6.25 -7.36
C MET A 24 -5.59 -5.49 -6.30
N LYS A 25 -6.44 -6.18 -5.53
CA LYS A 25 -7.17 -5.57 -4.40
C LYS A 25 -6.21 -5.04 -3.33
N THR A 26 -5.19 -5.81 -2.99
CA THR A 26 -4.16 -5.38 -2.02
C THR A 26 -3.40 -4.15 -2.51
N VAL A 27 -2.96 -4.13 -3.77
CA VAL A 27 -2.28 -2.96 -4.36
C VAL A 27 -3.19 -1.73 -4.34
N PHE A 28 -4.46 -1.89 -4.69
CA PHE A 28 -5.41 -0.78 -4.69
C PHE A 28 -5.66 -0.23 -3.27
N ALA A 29 -5.77 -1.11 -2.27
CA ALA A 29 -5.90 -0.71 -0.88
C ALA A 29 -4.64 0.06 -0.42
N MET A 30 -3.45 -0.43 -0.75
CA MET A 30 -2.18 0.25 -0.46
C MET A 30 -2.12 1.64 -1.09
N GLN A 31 -2.41 1.76 -2.40
CA GLN A 31 -2.41 3.06 -3.09
C GLN A 31 -3.41 4.04 -2.45
N THR A 32 -4.59 3.56 -2.05
CA THR A 32 -5.59 4.39 -1.38
C THR A 32 -5.09 4.89 -0.02
N GLU A 33 -4.44 4.03 0.75
CA GLU A 33 -3.91 4.37 2.07
C GLU A 33 -2.74 5.36 1.98
N SER A 34 -1.78 5.12 1.09
CA SER A 34 -0.66 6.04 0.87
C SER A 34 -1.18 7.42 0.41
N LEU A 35 -2.16 7.46 -0.50
CA LEU A 35 -2.77 8.72 -0.94
C LEU A 35 -3.42 9.49 0.21
N LYS A 36 -4.14 8.81 1.11
CA LYS A 36 -4.73 9.44 2.28
C LYS A 36 -3.66 9.99 3.21
N ALA A 37 -2.66 9.19 3.55
CA ALA A 37 -1.58 9.58 4.45
C ALA A 37 -0.83 10.81 3.91
N TYR A 38 -0.47 10.82 2.63
CA TYR A 38 0.21 11.98 2.03
C TYR A 38 -0.70 13.20 1.94
N ALA A 39 -2.00 13.03 1.67
CA ALA A 39 -2.95 14.14 1.69
C ALA A 39 -3.11 14.73 3.10
N GLU A 40 -3.22 13.90 4.13
CA GLU A 40 -3.30 14.33 5.53
C GLU A 40 -2.05 15.11 5.95
N LEU A 41 -0.86 14.62 5.59
CA LEU A 41 0.41 15.33 5.81
C LEU A 41 0.43 16.70 5.12
N GLY A 42 0.00 16.73 3.85
CA GLY A 42 -0.09 17.97 3.07
C GLY A 42 -1.06 18.98 3.67
N PHE A 43 -2.27 18.55 4.03
CA PHE A 43 -3.26 19.42 4.66
C PHE A 43 -2.83 19.92 6.04
N LYS A 44 -2.20 19.05 6.84
CA LYS A 44 -1.64 19.46 8.13
C LYS A 44 -0.58 20.54 7.94
N ASN A 45 0.40 20.31 7.05
CA ASN A 45 1.46 21.29 6.79
C ASN A 45 0.91 22.60 6.20
N LEU A 46 -0.11 22.54 5.35
CA LEU A 46 -0.78 23.73 4.82
C LEU A 46 -1.49 24.52 5.93
N ASN A 47 -2.23 23.86 6.82
CA ASN A 47 -2.87 24.50 7.97
C ASN A 47 -1.83 25.16 8.88
N ASP A 48 -0.74 24.45 9.20
CA ASP A 48 0.38 24.97 10.00
C ASP A 48 0.99 26.23 9.33
N GLY A 49 1.02 26.29 7.99
CA GLY A 49 1.49 27.45 7.24
C GLY A 49 0.51 28.64 7.20
N LEU A 50 -0.80 28.38 7.20
CA LEU A 50 -1.83 29.43 7.22
C LEU A 50 -1.89 30.18 8.57
N ASP A 51 -1.41 29.56 9.64
CA ASP A 51 -1.37 30.17 10.97
C ASP A 51 -0.21 31.16 11.17
N ILE A 52 0.71 31.28 10.20
CA ILE A 52 1.84 32.20 10.25
C ILE A 52 1.36 33.66 10.13
N LYS A 53 1.52 34.44 11.20
CA LYS A 53 1.14 35.88 11.23
C LYS A 53 2.32 36.78 11.58
N THR A 54 3.37 36.20 12.14
CA THR A 54 4.55 36.91 12.65
C THR A 54 5.85 36.18 12.26
N VAL A 55 6.98 36.86 12.48
CA VAL A 55 8.32 36.27 12.26
C VAL A 55 8.60 35.11 13.23
N GLU A 56 8.05 35.16 14.45
CA GLU A 56 8.19 34.05 15.40
C GLU A 56 7.41 32.82 14.93
N ASP A 57 6.19 33.00 14.40
CA ASP A 57 5.41 31.89 13.84
C ASP A 57 6.13 31.23 12.65
N LEU A 58 6.79 32.04 11.81
CA LEU A 58 7.61 31.53 10.71
C LEU A 58 8.77 30.68 11.20
N LYS A 59 9.43 31.09 12.28
CA LYS A 59 10.51 30.32 12.90
C LYS A 59 9.99 29.01 13.46
N THR A 60 8.87 29.01 14.18
CA THR A 60 8.22 27.80 14.70
C THR A 60 7.82 26.85 13.57
N TYR A 61 7.23 27.36 12.48
CA TYR A 61 6.91 26.57 11.30
C TYR A 61 8.14 25.92 10.68
N ALA A 62 9.25 26.67 10.56
CA ALA A 62 10.52 26.16 10.03
C ALA A 62 11.13 25.06 10.92
N GLU A 63 11.07 25.22 12.24
CA GLU A 63 11.48 24.18 13.20
C GLU A 63 10.60 22.92 13.06
N GLY A 64 9.31 23.08 12.77
CA GLY A 64 8.36 21.98 12.54
C GLY A 64 8.60 21.18 11.24
N GLN A 65 9.32 21.71 10.25
CA GLN A 65 9.56 21.01 8.98
C GLN A 65 10.33 19.71 9.14
N GLN A 66 11.20 19.60 10.16
CA GLN A 66 11.89 18.34 10.46
C GLN A 66 10.90 17.21 10.83
N ASN A 67 9.81 17.53 11.52
CA ASN A 67 8.78 16.56 11.87
C ASN A 67 8.00 16.11 10.64
N VAL A 68 7.67 17.03 9.71
CA VAL A 68 7.03 16.69 8.43
C VAL A 68 7.92 15.74 7.61
N ILE A 69 9.22 16.02 7.53
CA ILE A 69 10.19 15.15 6.85
C ILE A 69 10.24 13.77 7.51
N LYS A 70 10.22 13.72 8.84
CA LYS A 70 10.20 12.46 9.59
C LYS A 70 8.94 11.65 9.29
N GLU A 71 7.76 12.29 9.34
CA GLU A 71 6.48 11.63 9.07
C GLU A 71 6.39 11.09 7.64
N VAL A 72 6.93 11.84 6.66
CA VAL A 72 7.08 11.35 5.27
C VAL A 72 8.00 10.12 5.22
N GLY A 73 9.14 10.15 5.91
CA GLY A 73 10.06 9.02 5.97
C GLY A 73 9.42 7.77 6.57
N GLU A 74 8.68 7.93 7.67
CA GLU A 74 7.91 6.85 8.29
C GLU A 74 6.84 6.29 7.34
N GLN A 75 6.15 7.14 6.56
CA GLN A 75 5.18 6.68 5.57
C GLN A 75 5.85 5.86 4.47
N VAL A 76 7.02 6.29 3.97
CA VAL A 76 7.79 5.53 2.98
C VAL A 76 8.19 4.17 3.54
N THR A 77 8.64 4.09 4.80
CA THR A 77 8.96 2.81 5.44
C THR A 77 7.74 1.88 5.49
N ARG A 78 6.56 2.39 5.88
CA ARG A 78 5.31 1.61 5.89
C ARG A 78 4.93 1.09 4.51
N ASP A 79 5.06 1.93 3.48
CA ASP A 79 4.76 1.53 2.10
C ASP A 79 5.73 0.41 1.62
N LEU A 80 7.02 0.50 1.99
CA LEU A 80 8.01 -0.54 1.67
C LEU A 80 7.71 -1.88 2.38
N GLU A 81 7.33 -1.84 3.65
CA GLU A 81 6.92 -3.03 4.41
C GLU A 81 5.69 -3.69 3.76
N ALA A 82 4.67 -2.91 3.41
CA ALA A 82 3.46 -3.40 2.76
C ALA A 82 3.74 -4.08 1.40
N ILE A 83 4.65 -3.50 0.60
CA ILE A 83 5.09 -4.11 -0.67
C ILE A 83 5.82 -5.44 -0.39
N GLY A 84 6.68 -5.48 0.63
CA GLY A 84 7.41 -6.68 1.04
C GLY A 84 6.45 -7.81 1.41
N GLU A 85 5.45 -7.51 2.25
CA GLU A 85 4.42 -8.47 2.66
C GLU A 85 3.58 -8.97 1.48
N MET A 86 3.17 -8.07 0.58
CA MET A 86 2.43 -8.43 -0.63
C MET A 86 3.23 -9.40 -1.51
N ASN A 87 4.52 -9.13 -1.72
CA ASN A 87 5.39 -9.98 -2.52
C ASN A 87 5.57 -11.36 -1.87
N ALA A 88 5.81 -11.41 -0.56
CA ALA A 88 5.93 -12.66 0.18
C ALA A 88 4.67 -13.51 0.05
N LYS A 89 3.49 -12.91 0.28
CA LYS A 89 2.19 -13.58 0.18
C LYS A 89 1.91 -14.09 -1.23
N PHE A 90 2.18 -13.30 -2.26
CA PHE A 90 1.98 -13.72 -3.64
C PHE A 90 2.85 -14.93 -4.00
N VAL A 91 4.14 -14.90 -3.64
CA VAL A 91 5.06 -16.00 -3.90
C VAL A 91 4.66 -17.27 -3.15
N GLU A 92 4.22 -17.14 -1.89
CA GLU A 92 3.72 -18.25 -1.09
C GLU A 92 2.50 -18.91 -1.75
N GLU A 93 1.48 -18.13 -2.11
CA GLU A 93 0.27 -18.63 -2.75
C GLU A 93 0.55 -19.21 -4.14
N ALA A 94 1.41 -18.58 -4.94
CA ALA A 94 1.83 -19.11 -6.24
C ALA A 94 2.54 -20.47 -6.11
N ARG A 95 3.36 -20.67 -5.07
CA ARG A 95 3.99 -21.97 -4.78
C ARG A 95 2.97 -23.04 -4.40
N LYS A 96 1.95 -22.71 -3.60
CA LYS A 96 0.88 -23.67 -3.25
C LYS A 96 0.15 -24.17 -4.50
N LEU A 97 -0.05 -23.30 -5.49
CA LEU A 97 -0.67 -23.66 -6.78
C LEU A 97 0.24 -24.54 -7.66
N SER A 98 1.57 -24.39 -7.56
CA SER A 98 2.51 -25.19 -8.36
C SER A 98 2.88 -26.54 -7.74
N VAL A 99 2.81 -26.66 -6.40
CA VAL A 99 3.15 -27.88 -5.64
C VAL A 99 1.97 -28.85 -5.53
N ASN A 100 0.71 -28.41 -5.66
CA ASN A 100 -0.49 -29.26 -5.71
C ASN A 100 -0.68 -30.03 -7.05
N LYS A 101 0.41 -30.54 -7.64
CA LYS A 101 0.35 -31.47 -8.78
C LYS A 101 0.08 -32.90 -8.33
#